data_AF-A0A2V7SP12-F1
#
_entry.id   AF-A0A2V7SP12-F1
#
_cell.length_a   1.000
_cell.length_b   1.000
_cell.length_c   1.000
_cell.angle_alpha   90.00
_cell.angle_beta   90.00
_cell.angle_gamma   90.00
#
_symmetry.space_group_name_H-M   'P 1'
#
loop_
_entity.id
_entity.type
_entity.pdbx_description
1 polymer ?
#
loop_
_entity_poly.entity_id
_entity_poly.type
_entity_poly.pdbx_seq_one_letter_code
_entity_poly.pdbx_strand_id
1 'polypeptide(L)'
;MLSAVRAFLWTSGEAKSRDFDQVWFAAKALLAGRNPYAEIGPGLHFDWPAPLYYPLTAAVAAMPLASMTRSVAAVLFAALASGCFVWAATRRSVAPAVVITSASAALAAETVQWSPLLSAAFGVPWLGVLLCAKPTIGLAIWLARPTRIALIGAVVLTAIGLAFSPTWPTDWLEALRHTSLATAGGTPYFAPIKSAGGAFAALAMLRWRRPEARLVLALACVPQTPLLYETVWLGSWIAALWLSVSAPFVNDLARFRVSVDAIGWCLYFPAVIMLLRRPNVGATPERIERLLRRLSSRPTSIR
;
A
#
# COMPACT_ATOMS: atom_id res chain seq x y z
N MET A 1 3.87 -20.58 -3.32
CA MET A 1 4.11 -21.42 -4.52
C MET A 1 3.22 -20.98 -5.69
N LEU A 2 1.88 -20.98 -5.57
CA LEU A 2 0.98 -20.49 -6.64
C LEU A 2 1.21 -19.04 -7.09
N SER A 3 1.44 -18.09 -6.17
CA SER A 3 1.77 -16.70 -6.56
C SER A 3 3.11 -16.59 -7.29
N ALA A 4 4.08 -17.44 -6.95
CA ALA A 4 5.40 -17.47 -7.59
C ALA A 4 5.34 -18.14 -8.96
N VAL A 5 4.55 -19.22 -9.10
CA VAL A 5 4.28 -19.87 -10.40
C VAL A 5 3.47 -18.93 -11.29
N ARG A 6 2.46 -18.24 -10.75
CA ARG A 6 1.68 -17.25 -11.50
C ARG A 6 2.54 -16.06 -11.91
N ALA A 7 3.38 -15.54 -11.01
CA ALA A 7 4.37 -14.52 -11.36
C ALA A 7 5.31 -15.05 -12.45
N PHE A 8 5.88 -16.25 -12.29
CA PHE A 8 6.78 -16.86 -13.26
C PHE A 8 6.13 -17.01 -14.65
N LEU A 9 4.98 -17.69 -14.74
CA LEU A 9 4.23 -17.90 -15.99
C LEU A 9 3.87 -16.58 -16.70
N TRP A 10 3.62 -15.54 -15.91
CA TRP A 10 3.24 -14.22 -16.40
C TRP A 10 4.44 -13.29 -16.67
N THR A 11 5.60 -13.60 -16.09
CA THR A 11 6.90 -12.99 -16.42
C THR A 11 7.60 -13.67 -17.61
N SER A 12 7.24 -14.92 -17.92
CA SER A 12 7.78 -15.69 -19.05
C SER A 12 7.02 -15.46 -20.36
N GLY A 13 5.78 -14.94 -20.31
CA GLY A 13 5.04 -14.47 -21.48
C GLY A 13 5.30 -12.99 -21.72
N GLU A 14 5.78 -12.64 -22.91
CA GLU A 14 6.03 -11.29 -23.46
C GLU A 14 5.99 -10.07 -22.51
N ALA A 15 7.19 -9.49 -22.30
CA ALA A 15 7.52 -8.06 -22.37
C ALA A 15 6.79 -6.99 -21.50
N LYS A 16 5.79 -7.31 -20.67
CA LYS A 16 5.09 -6.27 -19.89
C LYS A 16 5.71 -6.02 -18.52
N SER A 17 6.19 -4.78 -18.33
CA SER A 17 6.76 -4.35 -17.07
C SER A 17 5.77 -4.33 -15.91
N ARG A 18 6.25 -4.72 -14.72
CA ARG A 18 5.54 -4.85 -13.45
C ARG A 18 5.90 -3.72 -12.51
N ASP A 19 5.05 -3.50 -11.49
CA ASP A 19 5.22 -2.36 -10.59
C ASP A 19 6.53 -2.44 -9.79
N PHE A 20 6.97 -3.64 -9.41
CA PHE A 20 8.27 -3.83 -8.77
C PHE A 20 9.47 -3.62 -9.70
N ASP A 21 9.31 -3.76 -11.02
CA ASP A 21 10.44 -3.71 -11.95
C ASP A 21 11.08 -2.31 -12.00
N GLN A 22 10.27 -1.25 -11.92
CA GLN A 22 10.78 0.12 -11.80
C GLN A 22 11.61 0.31 -10.52
N VAL A 23 11.22 -0.32 -9.40
CA VAL A 23 11.94 -0.21 -8.12
C VAL A 23 13.22 -1.05 -8.13
N TRP A 24 13.18 -2.23 -8.73
CA TRP A 24 14.37 -3.06 -8.99
C TRP A 24 15.37 -2.31 -9.88
N PHE A 25 14.90 -1.70 -10.98
CA PHE A 25 15.76 -0.92 -11.86
C PHE A 25 16.30 0.31 -11.14
N ALA A 26 15.48 1.01 -10.34
CA ALA A 26 15.92 2.14 -9.53
C ALA A 26 17.05 1.75 -8.58
N ALA A 27 16.96 0.58 -7.93
CA ALA A 27 18.01 0.05 -7.07
C ALA A 27 19.31 -0.20 -7.85
N LYS A 28 19.22 -0.73 -9.07
CA LYS A 28 20.39 -0.92 -9.96
C LYS A 28 21.01 0.39 -10.41
N ALA A 29 20.20 1.37 -10.82
CA ALA A 29 20.66 2.69 -11.21
C ALA A 29 21.39 3.36 -10.04
N LEU A 30 20.82 3.29 -8.84
CA LEU A 30 21.40 3.86 -7.62
C LEU A 30 22.76 3.24 -7.27
N LEU A 31 22.87 1.90 -7.33
CA LEU A 31 24.13 1.19 -7.10
C LEU A 31 25.20 1.49 -8.17
N ALA A 32 24.78 1.92 -9.36
CA ALA A 32 25.66 2.37 -10.43
C ALA A 32 25.97 3.88 -10.36
N GLY A 33 25.59 4.57 -9.29
CA GLY A 33 25.82 6.01 -9.11
C GLY A 33 24.96 6.90 -10.00
N ARG A 34 23.87 6.38 -10.58
CA ARG A 34 22.93 7.14 -11.41
C ARG A 34 21.71 7.58 -10.62
N ASN A 35 21.09 8.69 -11.04
CA ASN A 35 19.84 9.17 -10.46
C ASN A 35 18.65 8.39 -11.06
N PRO A 36 17.94 7.55 -10.29
CA PRO A 36 16.83 6.76 -10.83
C PRO A 36 15.65 7.62 -11.31
N TYR A 37 15.46 8.83 -10.78
CA TYR A 37 14.42 9.75 -11.23
C TYR A 37 14.67 10.33 -12.63
N ALA A 38 15.93 10.30 -13.11
CA ALA A 38 16.30 10.70 -14.46
C ALA A 38 16.35 9.52 -15.45
N GLU A 39 16.20 8.29 -14.97
CA GLU A 39 16.38 7.07 -15.78
C GLU A 39 15.06 6.32 -16.03
N ILE A 40 14.04 6.54 -15.20
CA ILE A 40 12.76 5.82 -15.23
C ILE A 40 11.63 6.79 -15.61
N GLY A 41 10.98 6.51 -16.74
CA GLY A 41 9.90 7.33 -17.27
C GLY A 41 9.63 7.09 -18.76
N PRO A 42 8.63 7.77 -19.34
CA PRO A 42 8.27 7.57 -20.74
C PRO A 42 9.43 7.93 -21.67
N GLY A 43 9.89 6.97 -22.47
CA GLY A 43 11.01 7.17 -23.40
C GLY A 43 12.39 7.30 -22.74
N LEU A 44 12.50 7.04 -21.43
CA LEU A 44 13.78 7.00 -20.72
C LEU A 44 14.41 5.60 -20.79
N HIS A 45 15.59 5.45 -20.21
CA HIS A 45 16.36 4.20 -20.26
C HIS A 45 15.56 3.00 -19.74
N PHE A 46 14.84 3.16 -18.64
CA PHE A 46 13.77 2.26 -18.26
C PHE A 46 12.43 2.86 -18.67
N ASP A 47 12.00 2.48 -19.88
CA ASP A 47 10.74 2.95 -20.45
C ASP A 47 9.56 2.45 -19.61
N TRP A 48 8.96 3.38 -18.88
CA TRP A 48 7.82 3.15 -18.00
C TRP A 48 6.75 4.21 -18.30
N PRO A 49 5.45 3.87 -18.27
CA PRO A 49 4.39 4.82 -18.66
C PRO A 49 4.28 6.09 -17.80
N ALA A 50 5.03 6.19 -16.70
CA ALA A 50 4.99 7.31 -15.78
C ALA A 50 6.40 7.59 -15.18
N PRO A 51 6.64 8.75 -14.57
CA PRO A 51 7.83 8.95 -13.74
C PRO A 51 7.89 7.97 -12.55
N LEU A 52 9.07 7.83 -11.95
CA LEU A 52 9.25 7.05 -10.73
C LEU A 52 8.52 7.70 -9.54
N TYR A 53 7.31 7.21 -9.21
CA TYR A 53 6.54 7.70 -8.06
C TYR A 53 6.98 7.12 -6.71
N TYR A 54 7.82 6.08 -6.74
CA TYR A 54 8.37 5.52 -5.51
C TYR A 54 9.45 6.45 -4.93
N PRO A 55 9.45 6.68 -3.60
CA PRO A 55 10.57 7.33 -2.93
C PRO A 55 11.83 6.45 -3.00
N LEU A 56 13.00 7.05 -2.85
CA LEU A 56 14.27 6.32 -2.94
C LEU A 56 14.43 5.24 -1.86
N THR A 57 13.73 5.39 -0.74
CA THR A 57 13.62 4.35 0.31
C THR A 57 13.13 3.01 -0.23
N ALA A 58 12.29 3.00 -1.28
CA ALA A 58 11.86 1.77 -1.95
C ALA A 58 12.98 1.13 -2.75
N ALA A 59 13.77 1.93 -3.48
CA ALA A 59 14.93 1.46 -4.23
C ALA A 59 15.99 0.89 -3.28
N VAL A 60 16.26 1.58 -2.16
CA VAL A 60 17.16 1.09 -1.11
C VAL A 60 16.68 -0.26 -0.56
N ALA A 61 15.38 -0.38 -0.26
CA ALA A 61 14.82 -1.65 0.21
C ALA A 61 14.91 -2.79 -0.82
N ALA A 62 14.97 -2.46 -2.12
CA ALA A 62 15.11 -3.43 -3.22
C ALA A 62 16.57 -3.76 -3.58
N MET A 63 17.57 -3.05 -3.02
CA MET A 63 18.99 -3.30 -3.28
C MET A 63 19.44 -4.76 -3.14
N PRO A 64 18.97 -5.54 -2.14
CA PRO A 64 19.37 -6.95 -2.02
C PRO A 64 19.00 -7.81 -3.25
N LEU A 65 18.06 -7.36 -4.08
CA LEU A 65 17.60 -8.04 -5.28
C LEU A 65 18.16 -7.42 -6.58
N ALA A 66 18.97 -6.36 -6.49
CA ALA A 66 19.43 -5.59 -7.65
C ALA A 66 20.43 -6.35 -8.54
N SER A 67 21.23 -7.26 -7.98
CA SER A 67 22.18 -8.09 -8.74
C SER A 67 21.50 -9.20 -9.54
N MET A 68 20.26 -9.55 -9.20
CA MET A 68 19.52 -10.62 -9.83
C MET A 68 18.94 -10.16 -11.18
N THR A 69 18.64 -11.12 -12.05
CA THR A 69 17.84 -10.83 -13.25
C THR A 69 16.45 -10.35 -12.82
N ARG A 70 15.84 -9.50 -13.64
CA ARG A 70 14.52 -8.91 -13.40
C ARG A 70 13.48 -9.96 -12.99
N SER A 71 13.37 -11.05 -13.75
CA SER A 71 12.38 -12.11 -13.49
C SER A 71 12.63 -12.82 -12.15
N VAL A 72 13.89 -13.10 -11.81
CA VAL A 72 14.25 -13.72 -10.53
C VAL A 72 13.92 -12.78 -9.37
N ALA A 73 14.30 -11.51 -9.47
CA ALA A 73 13.98 -10.51 -8.46
C ALA A 73 12.47 -10.38 -8.23
N ALA A 74 11.70 -10.29 -9.32
CA ALA A 74 10.24 -10.19 -9.27
C ALA A 74 9.57 -11.42 -8.64
N VAL A 75 9.99 -12.63 -9.03
CA VAL A 75 9.47 -13.89 -8.48
C VAL A 75 9.78 -14.00 -6.98
N LEU A 76 11.02 -13.70 -6.58
CA LEU A 76 11.43 -13.74 -5.18
C LEU A 76 10.67 -12.71 -4.35
N PHE A 77 10.56 -11.48 -4.83
CA PHE A 77 9.79 -10.43 -4.13
C PHE A 77 8.32 -10.83 -4.00
N ALA A 78 7.67 -11.27 -5.07
CA ALA A 78 6.27 -11.70 -5.04
C ALA A 78 6.05 -12.88 -4.07
N ALA A 79 6.97 -13.86 -4.07
CA ALA A 79 6.92 -15.02 -3.18
C ALA A 79 7.07 -14.61 -1.71
N LEU A 80 8.03 -13.74 -1.40
CA LEU A 80 8.28 -13.24 -0.04
C LEU A 80 7.11 -12.37 0.45
N ALA A 81 6.66 -11.42 -0.36
CA ALA A 81 5.53 -10.53 -0.05
C ALA A 81 4.26 -11.34 0.23
N SER A 82 3.92 -12.26 -0.67
CA SER A 82 2.75 -13.12 -0.51
C SER A 82 2.91 -14.06 0.69
N GLY A 83 4.07 -14.70 0.84
CA GLY A 83 4.34 -15.63 1.95
C GLY A 83 4.24 -14.96 3.31
N CYS A 84 4.82 -13.76 3.46
CA CYS A 84 4.69 -12.95 4.66
C CYS A 84 3.23 -12.59 4.94
N PHE A 85 2.47 -12.20 3.91
CA PHE A 85 1.05 -11.88 4.04
C PHE A 85 0.25 -13.08 4.54
N VAL A 86 0.39 -14.22 3.85
CA VAL A 86 -0.30 -15.47 4.21
C VAL A 86 0.03 -15.83 5.65
N TRP A 87 1.31 -15.90 6.01
CA TRP A 87 1.74 -16.24 7.36
C TRP A 87 1.17 -15.28 8.41
N ALA A 88 1.23 -13.97 8.17
CA ALA A 88 0.68 -12.95 9.07
C ALA A 88 -0.83 -13.08 9.25
N ALA A 89 -1.55 -13.42 8.18
CA ALA A 89 -3.00 -13.60 8.16
C ALA A 89 -3.42 -14.92 8.83
N THR A 90 -2.66 -16.00 8.67
CA THR A 90 -3.05 -17.35 9.11
C THR A 90 -2.52 -17.74 10.48
N ARG A 91 -1.50 -17.08 11.02
CA ARG A 91 -0.87 -17.44 12.31
C ARG A 91 -1.81 -17.46 13.54
N ARG A 92 -3.02 -16.89 13.45
CA ARG A 92 -4.03 -16.91 14.53
C ARG A 92 -5.34 -17.63 14.17
N SER A 93 -5.61 -17.81 12.88
CA SER A 93 -6.81 -18.45 12.36
C SER A 93 -6.63 -18.65 10.86
N VAL A 94 -7.16 -19.73 10.29
CA VAL A 94 -7.14 -19.95 8.84
C VAL A 94 -8.25 -19.20 8.09
N ALA A 95 -9.26 -18.68 8.79
CA ALA A 95 -10.39 -17.98 8.14
C ALA A 95 -9.96 -16.79 7.25
N PRO A 96 -8.95 -15.97 7.63
CA PRO A 96 -8.43 -14.91 6.75
C PRO A 96 -7.71 -15.41 5.49
N ALA A 97 -7.38 -16.70 5.37
CA ALA A 97 -6.72 -17.26 4.18
C ALA A 97 -7.59 -17.12 2.92
N VAL A 98 -8.91 -16.97 3.06
CA VAL A 98 -9.82 -16.69 1.93
C VAL A 98 -9.42 -15.41 1.20
N VAL A 99 -8.80 -14.44 1.88
CA VAL A 99 -8.32 -13.20 1.24
C VAL A 99 -7.28 -13.49 0.15
N ILE A 100 -6.52 -14.58 0.27
CA ILE A 100 -5.51 -15.01 -0.71
C ILE A 100 -6.16 -15.42 -2.04
N THR A 101 -7.40 -15.90 -1.99
CA THR A 101 -8.12 -16.25 -3.22
C THR A 101 -8.62 -14.98 -3.91
N SER A 102 -8.91 -13.90 -3.18
CA SER A 102 -9.52 -12.68 -3.72
C SER A 102 -8.81 -12.09 -4.95
N ALA A 103 -9.58 -11.41 -5.79
CA ALA A 103 -9.02 -10.71 -6.95
C ALA A 103 -7.97 -9.64 -6.59
N SER A 104 -8.09 -9.00 -5.42
CA SER A 104 -7.07 -8.08 -4.92
C SER A 104 -5.72 -8.78 -4.73
N ALA A 105 -5.72 -9.97 -4.12
CA ALA A 105 -4.50 -10.77 -3.93
C ALA A 105 -3.96 -11.30 -5.27
N ALA A 106 -4.85 -11.75 -6.16
CA ALA A 106 -4.49 -12.20 -7.50
C ALA A 106 -3.82 -11.08 -8.32
N LEU A 107 -4.41 -9.89 -8.34
CA LEU A 107 -3.88 -8.73 -9.07
C LEU A 107 -2.59 -8.22 -8.45
N ALA A 108 -2.47 -8.23 -7.12
CA ALA A 108 -1.22 -7.86 -6.45
C ALA A 108 -0.07 -8.83 -6.77
N ALA A 109 -0.34 -10.13 -6.89
CA ALA A 109 0.65 -11.09 -7.34
C ALA A 109 1.03 -10.87 -8.82
N GLU A 110 0.05 -10.58 -9.67
CA GLU A 110 0.25 -10.34 -11.10
C GLU A 110 1.05 -9.06 -11.39
N THR A 111 0.87 -8.01 -10.59
CA THR A 111 1.60 -6.74 -10.73
C THR A 111 2.88 -6.69 -9.90
N VAL A 112 3.19 -7.75 -9.14
CA VAL A 112 4.34 -7.84 -8.23
C VAL A 112 4.32 -6.65 -7.26
N GLN A 113 3.18 -6.46 -6.59
CA GLN A 113 2.89 -5.27 -5.81
C GLN A 113 3.46 -5.33 -4.38
N TRP A 114 3.76 -4.17 -3.79
CA TRP A 114 4.20 -4.02 -2.40
C TRP A 114 3.12 -4.33 -1.37
N SER A 115 1.85 -4.16 -1.76
CA SER A 115 0.70 -4.21 -0.85
C SER A 115 0.67 -5.46 0.03
N PRO A 116 0.87 -6.71 -0.46
CA PRO A 116 0.91 -7.90 0.40
C PRO A 116 2.02 -7.89 1.46
N LEU A 117 3.17 -7.28 1.17
CA LEU A 117 4.25 -7.16 2.16
C LEU A 117 3.92 -6.10 3.22
N LEU A 118 3.35 -4.96 2.78
CA LEU A 118 2.95 -3.86 3.65
C LEU A 118 1.77 -4.22 4.54
N SER A 119 0.66 -4.70 3.96
CA SER A 119 0.36 -6.12 4.16
C SER A 119 0.75 -6.76 5.49
N ALA A 120 1.55 -7.80 5.43
CA ALA A 120 2.04 -8.50 6.61
C ALA A 120 2.48 -7.62 7.82
N ALA A 121 3.00 -6.40 7.61
CA ALA A 121 3.45 -5.51 8.68
C ALA A 121 2.39 -5.10 9.73
N PHE A 122 1.08 -5.06 9.42
CA PHE A 122 0.07 -4.82 10.47
C PHE A 122 0.03 -5.95 11.52
N GLY A 123 0.29 -7.18 11.06
CA GLY A 123 0.38 -8.36 11.92
C GLY A 123 1.77 -8.53 12.52
N VAL A 124 2.81 -8.12 11.80
CA VAL A 124 4.20 -8.51 12.04
C VAL A 124 5.04 -7.24 12.20
N PRO A 125 5.26 -6.75 13.44
CA PRO A 125 5.86 -5.44 13.68
C PRO A 125 7.22 -5.18 13.01
N TRP A 126 8.06 -6.22 12.85
CA TRP A 126 9.38 -6.08 12.27
C TRP A 126 9.34 -5.77 10.77
N LEU A 127 8.31 -6.23 10.05
CA LEU A 127 8.08 -5.84 8.65
C LEU A 127 7.74 -4.35 8.53
N GLY A 128 7.44 -3.68 9.65
CA GLY A 128 7.24 -2.25 9.74
C GLY A 128 8.41 -1.42 9.19
N VAL A 129 9.64 -1.97 9.14
CA VAL A 129 10.81 -1.26 8.57
C VAL A 129 10.62 -0.87 7.11
N LEU A 130 9.75 -1.57 6.37
CA LEU A 130 9.50 -1.35 4.95
C LEU A 130 8.33 -0.39 4.67
N LEU A 131 7.63 0.12 5.69
CA LEU A 131 6.46 0.97 5.47
C LEU A 131 6.80 2.26 4.70
N CYS A 132 8.01 2.80 4.87
CA CYS A 132 8.44 3.99 4.14
C CYS A 132 8.72 3.77 2.65
N ALA A 133 8.80 2.51 2.18
CA ALA A 133 8.92 2.21 0.75
C ALA A 133 7.68 2.63 -0.03
N LYS A 134 6.51 2.67 0.61
CA LYS A 134 5.26 3.20 0.03
C LYS A 134 4.54 4.07 1.07
N PRO A 135 4.93 5.35 1.22
CA PRO A 135 4.63 6.14 2.40
C PRO A 135 3.13 6.40 2.62
N THR A 136 2.29 6.39 1.58
CA THR A 136 0.83 6.55 1.72
C THR A 136 0.22 5.38 2.50
N ILE A 137 0.32 4.17 1.94
CA ILE A 137 -0.19 2.94 2.56
C ILE A 137 0.58 2.64 3.85
N GLY A 138 1.89 2.87 3.85
CA GLY A 138 2.77 2.68 5.00
C GLY A 138 2.36 3.52 6.21
N LEU A 139 2.08 4.80 5.99
CA LEU A 139 1.59 5.71 7.02
C LEU A 139 0.24 5.26 7.57
N ALA A 140 -0.69 4.82 6.71
CA ALA A 140 -1.99 4.33 7.15
C ALA A 140 -1.87 3.11 8.08
N ILE A 141 -0.96 2.19 7.76
CA ILE A 141 -0.66 1.01 8.60
C ILE A 141 -0.01 1.42 9.91
N TRP A 142 0.94 2.34 9.88
CA TRP A 142 1.60 2.84 11.08
C TRP A 142 0.64 3.59 12.00
N LEU A 143 -0.24 4.45 11.47
CA LEU A 143 -1.27 5.13 12.27
C LEU A 143 -2.23 4.14 12.93
N ALA A 144 -2.50 3.02 12.26
CA ALA A 144 -3.34 1.97 12.82
C ALA A 144 -2.67 1.22 13.98
N ARG A 145 -1.38 0.91 13.85
CA ARG A 145 -0.54 0.25 14.87
C ARG A 145 0.86 0.87 14.90
N PRO A 146 1.06 1.95 15.69
CA PRO A 146 2.35 2.61 15.76
C PRO A 146 3.40 1.68 16.35
N THR A 147 4.51 1.49 15.66
CA THR A 147 5.66 0.72 16.16
C THR A 147 6.94 1.55 16.07
N ARG A 148 7.83 1.35 17.03
CA ARG A 148 9.17 1.99 17.01
C ARG A 148 10.04 1.43 15.89
N ILE A 149 9.86 0.15 15.56
CA ILE A 149 10.61 -0.52 14.49
C ILE A 149 10.35 0.14 13.13
N ALA A 150 9.08 0.48 12.83
CA ALA A 150 8.75 1.20 11.61
C ALA A 150 9.41 2.59 11.54
N LEU A 151 9.45 3.31 12.66
CA LEU A 151 10.11 4.61 12.73
C LEU A 151 11.62 4.49 12.50
N ILE A 152 12.27 3.52 13.15
CA ILE A 152 13.70 3.25 12.98
C ILE A 152 13.99 2.88 11.52
N GLY A 153 13.21 1.98 10.92
CA GLY A 153 13.37 1.61 9.52
C GLY A 153 13.21 2.79 8.57
N ALA A 154 12.20 3.65 8.80
CA ALA A 154 12.01 4.86 8.01
C ALA A 154 13.21 5.81 8.10
N VAL A 155 13.76 6.04 9.29
CA VAL A 155 14.95 6.87 9.49
C VAL A 155 16.17 6.27 8.79
N VAL A 156 16.42 4.96 8.99
CA VAL A 156 17.59 4.27 8.42
C VAL A 156 17.52 4.25 6.89
N LEU A 157 16.40 3.85 6.29
CA LEU A 157 16.27 3.80 4.83
C LEU A 157 16.32 5.19 4.20
N THR A 158 15.78 6.21 4.88
CA THR A 158 15.89 7.61 4.44
C THR A 158 17.33 8.10 4.48
N ALA A 159 18.06 7.81 5.56
CA ALA A 159 19.46 8.18 5.70
C ALA A 159 20.34 7.50 4.64
N ILE A 160 20.12 6.21 4.36
CA ILE A 160 20.81 5.51 3.27
C ILE A 160 20.46 6.16 1.93
N GLY A 161 19.18 6.44 1.67
CA GLY A 161 18.76 7.15 0.45
C GLY A 161 19.47 8.50 0.28
N LEU A 162 19.55 9.30 1.33
CA LEU A 162 20.25 10.59 1.33
C LEU A 162 21.76 10.44 1.11
N ALA A 163 22.38 9.37 1.61
CA ALA A 163 23.79 9.08 1.39
C ALA A 163 24.09 8.73 -0.08
N PHE A 164 23.17 8.04 -0.77
CA PHE A 164 23.32 7.74 -2.20
C PHE A 164 22.96 8.92 -3.10
N SER A 165 21.89 9.66 -2.79
CA SER A 165 21.44 10.81 -3.58
C SER A 165 20.83 11.89 -2.68
N PRO A 166 21.60 12.93 -2.28
CA PRO A 166 21.08 13.96 -1.38
C PRO A 166 19.86 14.73 -1.91
N THR A 167 19.68 14.80 -3.23
CA THR A 167 18.57 15.50 -3.89
C THR A 167 17.32 14.64 -4.07
N TRP A 168 17.35 13.35 -3.71
CA TRP A 168 16.23 12.45 -3.94
C TRP A 168 14.88 12.96 -3.40
N PRO A 169 14.78 13.66 -2.23
CA PRO A 169 13.49 14.15 -1.76
C PRO A 169 12.89 15.21 -2.68
N THR A 170 13.72 16.09 -3.26
CA THR A 170 13.25 17.10 -4.21
C THR A 170 12.87 16.47 -5.54
N ASP A 171 13.69 15.54 -6.03
CA ASP A 171 13.44 14.81 -7.29
C ASP A 171 12.15 13.99 -7.20
N TRP A 172 11.91 13.34 -6.05
CA TRP A 172 10.69 12.60 -5.79
C TRP A 172 9.45 13.51 -5.73
N LEU A 173 9.55 14.67 -5.07
CA LEU A 173 8.45 15.64 -5.02
C LEU A 173 8.13 16.20 -6.41
N GLU A 174 9.14 16.41 -7.25
CA GLU A 174 8.95 16.80 -8.65
C GLU A 174 8.24 15.71 -9.44
N ALA A 175 8.69 14.45 -9.34
CA ALA A 175 8.02 13.31 -9.96
C ALA A 175 6.54 13.22 -9.52
N LEU A 176 6.24 13.45 -8.24
CA LEU A 176 4.87 13.44 -7.73
C LEU A 176 3.99 14.56 -8.30
N ARG A 177 4.53 15.71 -8.73
CA ARG A 177 3.73 16.76 -9.38
C ARG A 177 3.13 16.30 -10.71
N HIS A 178 3.73 15.29 -11.35
CA HIS A 178 3.22 14.65 -12.56
C HIS A 178 2.10 13.61 -12.29
N THR A 179 1.72 13.36 -11.03
CA THR A 179 0.57 12.49 -10.67
C THR A 179 -0.79 13.18 -10.87
N SER A 180 -0.80 14.44 -11.31
CA SER A 180 -2.03 15.23 -11.50
C SER A 180 -2.94 14.64 -12.57
N LEU A 181 -4.25 14.73 -12.32
CA LEU A 181 -5.32 14.45 -13.29
C LEU A 181 -5.21 15.31 -14.57
N ALA A 182 -4.46 16.41 -14.52
CA ALA A 182 -4.24 17.31 -15.64
C ALA A 182 -3.07 16.87 -16.54
N THR A 183 -2.29 15.86 -16.16
CA THR A 183 -1.11 15.42 -16.92
C THR A 183 -1.45 14.20 -17.76
N ALA A 184 -1.31 14.31 -19.08
CA ALA A 184 -1.46 13.17 -19.99
C ALA A 184 -0.45 12.06 -19.60
N GLY A 185 -0.94 10.85 -19.37
CA GLY A 185 -0.13 9.72 -18.87
C GLY A 185 0.05 9.66 -17.34
N GLY A 186 -0.49 10.62 -16.59
CA GLY A 186 -0.50 10.59 -15.12
C GLY A 186 -1.36 9.45 -14.57
N THR A 187 -0.91 8.80 -13.49
CA THR A 187 -1.72 7.83 -12.74
C THR A 187 -2.46 8.56 -11.63
N PRO A 188 -3.80 8.64 -11.65
CA PRO A 188 -4.52 9.49 -10.72
C PRO A 188 -4.62 8.85 -9.33
N TYR A 189 -4.37 9.68 -8.32
CA TYR A 189 -4.50 9.32 -6.91
C TYR A 189 -5.81 9.86 -6.35
N PHE A 190 -6.57 8.99 -5.67
CA PHE A 190 -7.82 9.34 -5.03
C PHE A 190 -7.80 8.90 -3.57
N ALA A 191 -8.27 9.78 -2.69
CA ALA A 191 -8.58 9.38 -1.32
C ALA A 191 -9.99 8.76 -1.32
N PRO A 192 -10.15 7.47 -0.95
CA PRO A 192 -11.45 6.80 -0.99
C PRO A 192 -12.54 7.52 -0.21
N ILE A 193 -12.21 8.25 0.87
CA ILE A 193 -13.17 9.02 1.65
C ILE A 193 -13.95 10.05 0.83
N LYS A 194 -13.42 10.45 -0.34
CA LYS A 194 -14.08 11.37 -1.27
C LYS A 194 -15.17 10.71 -2.15
N SER A 195 -15.29 9.38 -2.16
CA SER A 195 -16.40 8.69 -2.81
C SER A 195 -17.57 8.45 -1.86
N ALA A 196 -18.76 8.24 -2.42
CA ALA A 196 -19.97 7.99 -1.63
C ALA A 196 -19.82 6.77 -0.71
N GLY A 197 -19.29 5.66 -1.24
CA GLY A 197 -19.06 4.45 -0.45
C GLY A 197 -17.90 4.59 0.56
N GLY A 198 -16.85 5.34 0.20
CA GLY A 198 -15.71 5.54 1.09
C GLY A 198 -15.95 6.57 2.19
N ALA A 199 -16.90 7.50 2.03
CA ALA A 199 -17.30 8.45 3.07
C ALA A 199 -17.78 7.73 4.36
N PHE A 200 -18.37 6.54 4.23
CA PHE A 200 -18.74 5.69 5.37
C PHE A 200 -17.55 5.28 6.23
N ALA A 201 -16.32 5.30 5.71
CA ALA A 201 -15.12 5.02 6.50
C ALA A 201 -14.95 5.99 7.68
N ALA A 202 -15.53 7.19 7.62
CA ALA A 202 -15.57 8.13 8.75
C ALA A 202 -16.24 7.51 10.00
N LEU A 203 -17.24 6.65 9.81
CA LEU A 203 -17.92 5.97 10.91
C LEU A 203 -17.02 4.97 11.65
N ALA A 204 -15.91 4.52 11.04
CA ALA A 204 -14.91 3.70 11.74
C ALA A 204 -14.33 4.45 12.96
N MET A 205 -14.37 5.78 12.99
CA MET A 205 -13.96 6.58 14.15
C MET A 205 -14.77 6.24 15.42
N LEU A 206 -16.02 5.78 15.30
CA LEU A 206 -16.82 5.30 16.45
C LEU A 206 -16.18 4.08 17.15
N ARG A 207 -15.28 3.39 16.46
CA ARG A 207 -14.55 2.21 16.97
C ARG A 207 -13.03 2.47 17.03
N TRP A 208 -12.60 3.71 17.21
CA TRP A 208 -11.19 4.15 17.15
C TRP A 208 -10.20 3.40 18.07
N ARG A 209 -10.66 2.75 19.14
CA ARG A 209 -9.77 1.95 20.01
C ARG A 209 -9.29 0.68 19.29
N ARG A 210 -10.01 0.24 18.26
CA ARG A 210 -9.60 -0.88 17.41
C ARG A 210 -8.55 -0.44 16.39
N PRO A 211 -7.42 -1.15 16.30
CA PRO A 211 -6.44 -0.86 15.26
C PRO A 211 -7.01 -1.08 13.85
N GLU A 212 -7.95 -2.01 13.66
CA GLU A 212 -8.59 -2.25 12.37
C GLU A 212 -9.45 -1.05 11.94
N ALA A 213 -10.11 -0.37 12.88
CA ALA A 213 -10.91 0.82 12.59
C ALA A 213 -10.03 2.01 12.21
N ARG A 214 -8.90 2.19 12.91
CA ARG A 214 -7.88 3.17 12.56
C ARG A 214 -7.29 2.90 11.17
N LEU A 215 -7.05 1.63 10.84
CA LEU A 215 -6.55 1.24 9.52
C LEU A 215 -7.54 1.60 8.40
N VAL A 216 -8.81 1.22 8.55
CA VAL A 216 -9.85 1.53 7.56
C VAL A 216 -9.99 3.04 7.36
N LEU A 217 -10.04 3.81 8.45
CA LEU A 217 -10.11 5.26 8.37
C LEU A 217 -8.87 5.86 7.68
N ALA A 218 -7.67 5.46 8.11
CA ALA A 218 -6.43 6.00 7.56
C ALA A 218 -6.27 5.65 6.07
N LEU A 219 -6.58 4.41 5.66
CA LEU A 219 -6.58 4.00 4.25
C LEU A 219 -7.63 4.76 3.43
N ALA A 220 -8.75 5.17 4.02
CA ALA A 220 -9.74 6.00 3.31
C ALA A 220 -9.25 7.44 3.11
N CYS A 221 -8.40 7.95 4.00
CA CYS A 221 -7.90 9.32 3.95
C CYS A 221 -6.67 9.48 3.05
N VAL A 222 -5.82 8.47 2.93
CA VAL A 222 -4.60 8.57 2.10
C VAL A 222 -4.94 8.49 0.61
N PRO A 223 -4.35 9.35 -0.24
CA PRO A 223 -4.46 9.20 -1.68
C PRO A 223 -3.81 7.88 -2.12
N GLN A 224 -4.54 7.11 -2.92
CA GLN A 224 -4.06 5.86 -3.49
C GLN A 224 -4.56 5.71 -4.92
N THR A 225 -3.85 4.93 -5.73
CA THR A 225 -4.36 4.52 -7.04
C THR A 225 -5.55 3.58 -6.80
N PRO A 226 -6.74 3.85 -7.33
CA PRO A 226 -7.93 3.06 -7.02
C PRO A 226 -7.92 1.80 -7.86
N LEU A 227 -7.01 0.88 -7.55
CA LEU A 227 -6.89 -0.44 -8.15
C LEU A 227 -6.95 -1.48 -7.03
N LEU A 228 -7.50 -2.65 -7.35
CA LEU A 228 -7.77 -3.70 -6.36
C LEU A 228 -6.53 -4.17 -5.61
N TYR A 229 -5.34 -4.05 -6.19
CA TYR A 229 -4.11 -4.47 -5.54
C TYR A 229 -3.76 -3.58 -4.33
N GLU A 230 -4.34 -2.39 -4.18
CA GLU A 230 -4.16 -1.57 -2.97
C GLU A 230 -5.05 -2.04 -1.81
N THR A 231 -6.04 -2.88 -2.10
CA THR A 231 -7.06 -3.31 -1.14
C THR A 231 -6.94 -4.78 -0.76
N VAL A 232 -5.75 -5.37 -0.91
CA VAL A 232 -5.42 -6.77 -0.53
C VAL A 232 -5.96 -7.11 0.87
N TRP A 233 -5.93 -6.15 1.78
CA TRP A 233 -6.45 -6.24 3.14
C TRP A 233 -7.95 -6.49 3.30
N LEU A 234 -8.75 -5.95 2.38
CA LEU A 234 -10.21 -5.95 2.45
C LEU A 234 -10.81 -7.10 1.63
N GLY A 235 -10.06 -7.64 0.66
CA GLY A 235 -10.32 -8.88 -0.05
C GLY A 235 -11.77 -9.09 -0.50
N SER A 236 -12.10 -8.76 -1.76
CA SER A 236 -13.43 -9.05 -2.30
C SER A 236 -13.40 -9.49 -3.75
N TRP A 237 -14.08 -10.59 -4.03
CA TRP A 237 -14.43 -11.04 -5.38
C TRP A 237 -15.55 -10.18 -6.00
N ILE A 238 -16.42 -9.58 -5.18
CA ILE A 238 -17.53 -8.73 -5.64
C ILE A 238 -16.99 -7.43 -6.26
N ALA A 239 -15.97 -6.84 -5.64
CA ALA A 239 -15.29 -5.66 -6.20
C ALA A 239 -14.63 -5.97 -7.55
N ALA A 240 -14.12 -7.19 -7.72
CA ALA A 240 -13.57 -7.68 -8.98
C ALA A 240 -14.64 -7.81 -10.07
N LEU A 241 -15.77 -8.41 -9.73
CA LEU A 241 -16.89 -8.57 -10.65
C LEU A 241 -17.41 -7.21 -11.12
N TRP A 242 -17.60 -6.26 -10.20
CA TRP A 242 -17.98 -4.89 -10.51
C TRP A 242 -16.99 -4.20 -11.47
N LEU A 243 -15.70 -4.39 -11.25
CA LEU A 243 -14.65 -3.83 -12.11
C LEU A 243 -14.54 -4.53 -13.46
N SER A 244 -14.80 -5.84 -13.53
CA SER A 244 -14.88 -6.58 -14.79
C SER A 244 -16.07 -6.16 -15.65
N VAL A 245 -17.21 -5.83 -15.02
CA VAL A 245 -18.36 -5.24 -15.74
C VAL A 245 -18.06 -3.81 -16.19
N SER A 246 -17.21 -3.10 -15.45
CA SER A 246 -16.75 -1.74 -15.76
C SER A 246 -15.52 -1.70 -16.68
N ALA A 247 -15.15 -2.82 -17.31
CA ALA A 247 -13.90 -2.98 -18.04
C ALA A 247 -13.76 -2.35 -19.45
N PRO A 248 -14.78 -1.80 -20.15
CA PRO A 248 -14.54 -1.26 -21.49
C PRO A 248 -13.69 0.04 -21.50
N PHE A 249 -13.29 0.57 -20.35
CA PHE A 249 -12.51 1.81 -20.27
C PHE A 249 -11.00 1.55 -20.26
N VAL A 250 -10.37 1.57 -21.43
CA VAL A 250 -8.91 1.47 -21.56
C VAL A 250 -8.33 2.88 -21.31
N ASN A 251 -7.87 3.12 -20.07
CA ASN A 251 -7.12 4.33 -19.62
C ASN A 251 -7.92 5.61 -19.30
N ASP A 252 -9.25 5.56 -19.26
CA ASP A 252 -10.03 6.79 -19.02
C ASP A 252 -10.21 7.11 -17.52
N LEU A 253 -10.27 8.40 -17.17
CA LEU A 253 -10.58 8.90 -15.83
C LEU A 253 -11.88 8.28 -15.28
N ALA A 254 -12.82 7.99 -16.17
CA ALA A 254 -14.05 7.28 -15.87
C ALA A 254 -13.79 5.92 -15.20
N ARG A 255 -12.80 5.15 -15.68
CA ARG A 255 -12.43 3.85 -15.08
C ARG A 255 -12.02 4.03 -13.62
N PHE A 256 -11.16 5.00 -13.35
CA PHE A 256 -10.66 5.23 -12.00
C PHE A 256 -11.77 5.69 -11.07
N ARG A 257 -12.69 6.55 -11.53
CA ARG A 257 -13.87 6.96 -10.74
C ARG A 257 -14.77 5.77 -10.39
N VAL A 258 -15.15 4.96 -11.38
CA VAL A 258 -15.95 3.75 -11.16
C VAL A 258 -15.24 2.81 -10.19
N SER A 259 -13.92 2.69 -10.30
CA SER A 259 -13.13 1.88 -9.38
C SER A 259 -13.14 2.41 -7.95
N VAL A 260 -13.02 3.73 -7.73
CA VAL A 260 -13.12 4.31 -6.38
C VAL A 260 -14.49 4.03 -5.77
N ASP A 261 -15.57 4.17 -6.54
CA ASP A 261 -16.93 3.90 -6.06
C ASP A 261 -17.14 2.42 -5.74
N ALA A 262 -16.70 1.51 -6.62
CA ALA A 262 -16.75 0.08 -6.39
C ALA A 262 -15.92 -0.32 -5.15
N ILE A 263 -14.71 0.22 -4.99
CA ILE A 263 -13.89 0.03 -3.78
C ILE A 263 -14.63 0.55 -2.54
N GLY A 264 -15.23 1.75 -2.62
CA GLY A 264 -16.01 2.32 -1.52
C GLY A 264 -17.15 1.41 -1.07
N TRP A 265 -18.00 1.00 -2.01
CA TRP A 265 -19.20 0.21 -1.70
C TRP A 265 -18.92 -1.26 -1.41
N CYS A 266 -18.00 -1.89 -2.14
CA CYS A 266 -17.76 -3.33 -2.02
C CYS A 266 -16.69 -3.69 -0.97
N LEU A 267 -15.87 -2.73 -0.53
CA LEU A 267 -14.78 -2.98 0.41
C LEU A 267 -14.89 -2.13 1.68
N TYR A 268 -14.95 -0.80 1.56
CA TYR A 268 -14.98 0.06 2.75
C TYR A 268 -16.30 -0.05 3.52
N PHE A 269 -17.43 0.05 2.83
CA PHE A 269 -18.75 -0.05 3.46
C PHE A 269 -18.96 -1.35 4.27
N PRO A 270 -18.77 -2.56 3.72
CA PRO A 270 -18.93 -3.79 4.50
C PRO A 270 -17.92 -3.89 5.65
N ALA A 271 -16.68 -3.44 5.45
CA ALA A 271 -15.68 -3.41 6.53
C ALA A 271 -16.11 -2.51 7.69
N VAL A 272 -16.68 -1.34 7.40
CA VAL A 272 -17.24 -0.44 8.42
C VAL A 272 -18.40 -1.11 9.15
N ILE A 273 -19.35 -1.76 8.45
CA ILE A 273 -20.44 -2.49 9.10
C ILE A 273 -19.90 -3.60 10.02
N MET A 274 -18.91 -4.38 9.56
CA MET A 274 -18.27 -5.40 10.38
C MET A 274 -17.59 -4.82 11.63
N LEU A 275 -16.96 -3.65 11.51
CA LEU A 275 -16.35 -2.94 12.63
C LEU A 275 -17.38 -2.43 13.63
N LEU A 276 -18.46 -1.80 13.14
CA LEU A 276 -19.52 -1.23 13.96
C LEU A 276 -20.27 -2.30 14.78
N ARG A 277 -20.30 -3.55 14.30
CA ARG A 277 -20.86 -4.70 15.05
C ARG A 277 -19.98 -5.18 16.21
N ARG A 278 -18.74 -4.71 16.34
CA ARG A 278 -17.78 -5.19 17.36
C ARG A 278 -17.54 -4.13 18.44
N PRO A 279 -17.38 -4.49 19.73
CA PRO A 279 -17.21 -3.53 20.83
C PRO A 279 -15.97 -2.63 20.63
N ASN A 280 -16.01 -1.37 21.06
CA ASN A 280 -14.90 -0.40 20.92
C ASN A 280 -13.78 -0.67 21.93
N VAL A 281 -13.06 -1.78 21.76
CA VAL A 281 -11.97 -2.23 22.64
C VAL A 281 -10.70 -2.48 21.82
N GLY A 282 -9.54 -2.21 22.40
CA GLY A 282 -8.25 -2.43 21.76
C GLY A 282 -7.14 -1.61 22.40
N ALA A 283 -5.89 -1.94 22.05
CA ALA A 283 -4.72 -1.24 22.54
C ALA A 283 -4.73 0.22 22.07
N THR A 284 -4.82 1.14 23.03
CA THR A 284 -4.66 2.58 22.82
C THR A 284 -3.24 2.99 23.18
N PRO A 285 -2.64 3.98 22.49
CA PRO A 285 -1.39 4.58 22.93
C PRO A 285 -1.50 5.05 24.39
N GLU A 286 -0.53 4.70 25.24
CA GLU A 286 -0.53 5.03 26.68
C GLU A 286 -0.75 6.52 26.96
N ARG A 287 -0.30 7.41 26.05
CA ARG A 287 -0.53 8.86 26.17
C ARG A 287 -2.01 9.21 26.10
N ILE A 288 -2.76 8.58 25.18
CA ILE A 288 -4.21 8.78 25.06
C ILE A 288 -4.92 8.20 26.27
N GLU A 289 -4.50 7.02 26.74
CA GLU A 289 -5.09 6.43 27.94
C GLU A 289 -4.84 7.29 29.19
N ARG A 290 -3.62 7.82 29.35
CA ARG A 290 -3.31 8.79 30.42
C ARG A 290 -4.15 10.06 30.32
N LEU A 291 -4.36 10.59 29.12
CA LEU A 291 -5.21 11.76 28.91
C LEU A 291 -6.67 11.48 29.27
N LEU A 292 -7.21 10.33 28.83
CA LEU A 292 -8.57 9.93 29.14
C LEU A 292 -8.77 9.74 30.65
N ARG A 293 -7.81 9.11 31.34
CA ARG A 293 -7.82 8.95 32.80
C ARG A 293 -7.85 10.31 33.52
N ARG A 294 -7.06 11.29 33.03
CA ARG A 294 -7.05 12.67 33.57
C ARG A 294 -8.37 13.40 33.35
N LEU A 295 -9.03 13.18 32.22
CA LEU A 295 -10.33 13.79 31.92
C LEU A 295 -11.46 13.16 32.74
N SER A 296 -11.42 11.83 32.95
CA SER A 296 -12.41 11.14 33.79
C SER A 296 -12.22 11.37 35.29
N SER A 297 -11.02 11.74 35.74
CA SER A 297 -10.72 12.03 37.15
C SER A 297 -11.01 13.47 37.56
N ARG A 298 -11.48 14.34 36.66
CA ARG A 298 -11.97 15.67 37.05
C ARG A 298 -13.31 15.48 37.76
N PRO A 299 -13.43 15.80 39.06
CA PRO A 299 -14.71 15.74 39.74
C PRO A 299 -15.67 16.69 39.05
N THR A 300 -16.84 16.18 38.67
CA THR A 300 -18.00 16.97 38.24
C THR A 300 -18.46 17.81 39.43
N SER A 301 -17.79 18.93 39.69
CA SER A 301 -18.29 19.97 40.58
C SER A 301 -19.33 20.77 39.81
N ILE A 302 -20.53 20.22 39.68
CA ILE A 302 -21.72 21.00 39.35
C ILE A 302 -22.49 21.13 40.67
N ARG A 303 -22.31 22.29 41.31
CA ARG A 303 -23.28 22.85 42.26
C ARG A 303 -24.12 23.85 41.49
#